data_AF-A0A165QL50-F1
#
_entry.id   AF-A0A165QL50-F1
#
_cell.length_a   1.000
_cell.length_b   1.000
_cell.length_c   1.000
_cell.angle_alpha   90.00
_cell.angle_beta   90.00
_cell.angle_gamma   90.00
#
_symmetry.space_group_name_H-M   'P 1'
#
loop_
_entity.id
_entity.type
_entity.pdbx_description
1 polymer ?
#
loop_
_entity_poly.entity_id
_entity_poly.type
_entity_poly.pdbx_seq_one_letter_code
_entity_poly.pdbx_strand_id
1 'polypeptide(L)'
;MPRGVLGNFKSEALKTFPVTVSVDDLRRLEKLERTYDYSIKVPVYEELADKYSHPFFSAQVGCMLLSLRANSLAIRRWQEAQLQLKDMGIQDSSLDSSLDLLAPEFERVAYAVLTRSKTFTFSQPWRNSSTHEYPSLSSLSLSRYNALRMRWEASTDAIRQRYMRRLCIETVHIEDVFLLSESSVEELVHRRVTDSVIVAAPQSALHSPEKIKNILTDTLAAYQSVLDLAADPSALIEPASALFMAF
;
A
#
# COMPACT_ATOMS: atom_id res chain seq x y z
N MET A 1 -14.50 14.10 -24.59
CA MET A 1 -13.87 14.65 -23.38
C MET A 1 -14.81 15.62 -22.68
N PRO A 2 -15.24 15.37 -21.45
CA PRO A 2 -15.73 16.43 -20.60
C PRO A 2 -14.54 17.36 -20.32
N ARG A 3 -14.51 18.53 -20.98
CA ARG A 3 -13.45 19.55 -20.92
C ARG A 3 -13.32 20.26 -19.56
N GLY A 4 -13.85 19.67 -18.48
CA GLY A 4 -14.14 20.37 -17.24
C GLY A 4 -12.94 20.61 -16.32
N VAL A 5 -11.94 19.73 -16.33
CA VAL A 5 -10.77 19.84 -15.42
C VAL A 5 -9.52 19.21 -16.06
N LEU A 6 -9.33 19.38 -17.36
CA LEU A 6 -7.99 19.19 -17.91
C LEU A 6 -7.21 20.43 -17.47
N GLY A 7 -6.11 20.24 -16.73
CA GLY A 7 -5.24 21.36 -16.36
C GLY A 7 -4.95 22.21 -17.58
N ASN A 8 -4.93 23.53 -17.43
CA ASN A 8 -4.64 24.48 -18.51
C ASN A 8 -3.15 24.43 -18.93
N PHE A 9 -2.59 23.22 -19.01
CA PHE A 9 -1.23 22.92 -19.40
C PHE A 9 -0.91 23.58 -20.74
N LYS A 10 0.31 24.10 -20.89
CA LYS A 10 0.74 24.72 -22.14
C LYS A 10 1.41 23.72 -23.07
N SER A 11 2.15 22.78 -22.51
CA SER A 11 2.91 21.74 -23.20
C SER A 11 1.98 20.75 -23.89
N GLU A 12 2.27 20.46 -25.15
CA GLU A 12 1.57 19.42 -25.92
C GLU A 12 1.81 18.02 -25.37
N ALA A 13 2.95 17.79 -24.70
CA ALA A 13 3.27 16.51 -24.06
C ALA A 13 2.32 16.16 -22.89
N LEU A 14 1.61 17.15 -22.32
CA LEU A 14 0.59 16.93 -21.28
C LEU A 14 -0.84 16.83 -21.83
N LYS A 15 -1.06 17.25 -23.08
CA LYS A 15 -2.39 17.29 -23.72
C LYS A 15 -2.63 16.11 -24.65
N THR A 16 -1.57 15.58 -25.26
CA THR A 16 -1.67 14.57 -26.32
C THR A 16 -1.28 13.20 -25.82
N PHE A 17 -1.95 12.17 -26.36
CA PHE A 17 -1.58 10.79 -26.06
C PHE A 17 -0.19 10.50 -26.63
N PRO A 18 0.68 9.81 -25.88
CA PRO A 18 1.98 9.41 -26.39
C PRO A 18 1.82 8.45 -27.57
N VAL A 19 2.65 8.62 -28.60
CA VAL A 19 2.65 7.72 -29.78
C VAL A 19 3.08 6.30 -29.40
N THR A 20 3.75 6.13 -28.26
CA THR A 20 4.24 4.85 -27.73
C THR A 20 3.14 3.98 -27.10
N VAL A 21 1.91 4.49 -26.93
CA VAL A 21 0.82 3.74 -26.31
C VAL A 21 0.32 2.64 -27.23
N SER A 22 0.18 1.43 -26.69
CA SER A 22 -0.36 0.28 -27.44
C SER A 22 -1.80 0.50 -27.89
N VAL A 23 -2.17 -0.08 -29.03
CA VAL A 23 -3.54 0.00 -29.58
C VAL A 23 -4.58 -0.56 -28.60
N ASP A 24 -4.23 -1.61 -27.85
CA ASP A 24 -5.14 -2.21 -26.87
C ASP A 24 -5.39 -1.31 -25.66
N ASP A 25 -4.35 -0.61 -25.17
CA ASP A 25 -4.52 0.37 -24.10
C ASP A 25 -5.29 1.60 -24.57
N LEU A 26 -5.09 2.05 -25.81
CA LEU A 26 -5.91 3.12 -26.40
C LEU A 26 -7.39 2.72 -26.45
N ARG A 27 -7.72 1.51 -26.91
CA ARG A 27 -9.10 0.99 -26.89
C ARG A 27 -9.66 0.89 -25.46
N ARG A 28 -8.83 0.52 -24.48
CA ARG A 28 -9.21 0.47 -23.07
C ARG A 28 -9.55 1.87 -22.54
N LEU A 29 -8.74 2.86 -22.89
CA LEU A 29 -8.98 4.27 -22.55
C LEU A 29 -10.23 4.83 -23.23
N GLU A 30 -10.47 4.51 -24.50
CA GLU A 30 -11.70 4.92 -25.21
C GLU A 30 -12.98 4.40 -24.53
N LYS A 31 -12.95 3.16 -24.03
CA LYS A 31 -14.07 2.60 -23.24
C LYS A 31 -14.24 3.36 -21.92
N LEU A 32 -13.14 3.66 -21.24
CA LEU A 32 -13.15 4.40 -19.98
C LEU A 32 -13.60 5.84 -20.14
N GLU A 33 -13.34 6.48 -21.28
CA GLU A 33 -13.74 7.86 -21.55
C GLU A 33 -15.25 8.07 -21.51
N ARG A 34 -16.03 7.00 -21.72
CA ARG A 34 -17.50 7.01 -21.59
C ARG A 34 -17.98 6.96 -20.15
N THR A 35 -17.08 6.71 -19.20
CA THR A 35 -17.36 6.63 -17.76
C THR A 35 -17.05 7.99 -17.13
N TYR A 36 -17.96 8.50 -16.29
CA TYR A 36 -17.74 9.76 -15.56
C TYR A 36 -17.10 9.57 -14.18
N ASP A 37 -16.99 8.33 -13.71
CA ASP A 37 -16.45 8.01 -12.40
C ASP A 37 -14.91 7.97 -12.40
N TYR A 38 -14.30 8.97 -11.78
CA TYR A 38 -12.84 9.04 -11.63
C TYR A 38 -12.27 7.93 -10.75
N SER A 39 -13.05 7.34 -9.84
CA SER A 39 -12.58 6.22 -9.00
C SER A 39 -12.24 4.97 -9.83
N ILE A 40 -12.90 4.82 -10.98
CA ILE A 40 -12.64 3.73 -11.93
C ILE A 40 -11.49 4.11 -12.88
N LYS A 41 -11.37 5.38 -13.27
CA LYS A 41 -10.34 5.85 -14.21
C LYS A 41 -8.95 5.91 -13.60
N VAL A 42 -8.83 6.40 -12.35
CA VAL A 42 -7.53 6.62 -11.69
C VAL A 42 -6.65 5.36 -11.70
N PRO A 43 -7.12 4.17 -11.26
CA PRO A 43 -6.28 2.97 -11.23
C PRO A 43 -5.76 2.57 -12.62
N VAL A 44 -6.54 2.81 -13.68
CA VAL A 44 -6.11 2.50 -15.04
C VAL A 44 -5.03 3.48 -15.49
N TYR A 45 -5.22 4.77 -15.27
CA TYR A 45 -4.20 5.76 -15.63
C TYR A 45 -2.92 5.61 -14.81
N GLU A 46 -2.99 5.16 -13.56
CA GLU A 46 -1.80 4.83 -12.76
C GLU A 46 -1.05 3.63 -13.36
N GLU A 47 -1.75 2.56 -13.74
CA GLU A 47 -1.14 1.42 -14.44
C GLU A 47 -0.44 1.86 -15.74
N LEU A 48 -1.05 2.78 -16.50
CA LEU A 48 -0.44 3.33 -17.72
C LEU A 48 0.74 4.27 -17.43
N ALA A 49 0.69 5.05 -16.34
CA ALA A 49 1.79 5.89 -15.91
C ALA A 49 3.03 5.04 -15.58
N ASP A 50 2.84 3.94 -14.85
CA ASP A 50 3.91 2.99 -14.52
C ASP A 50 4.45 2.29 -15.78
N LYS A 51 3.55 1.90 -16.71
CA LYS A 51 3.91 1.17 -17.93
C LYS A 51 4.66 2.01 -18.97
N TYR A 52 4.26 3.26 -19.17
CA TYR A 52 4.80 4.11 -20.25
C TYR A 52 5.73 5.22 -19.76
N SER A 53 5.78 5.50 -18.46
CA SER A 53 6.63 6.54 -17.84
C SER A 53 6.58 7.90 -18.58
N HIS A 54 5.38 8.32 -19.00
CA HIS A 54 5.18 9.52 -19.80
C HIS A 54 4.41 10.61 -19.02
N PRO A 55 4.81 11.90 -19.10
CA PRO A 55 4.25 12.99 -18.28
C PRO A 55 2.75 13.20 -18.44
N PHE A 56 2.21 12.93 -19.64
CA PHE A 56 0.77 12.88 -19.88
C PHE A 56 0.01 12.08 -18.81
N PHE A 57 0.40 10.83 -18.54
CA PHE A 57 -0.37 9.97 -17.65
C PHE A 57 -0.33 10.46 -16.21
N SER A 58 0.85 10.81 -15.69
CA SER A 58 1.00 11.37 -14.35
C SER A 58 0.22 12.67 -14.17
N ALA A 59 0.22 13.56 -15.18
CA ALA A 59 -0.57 14.78 -15.15
C ALA A 59 -2.09 14.52 -15.11
N GLN A 60 -2.57 13.57 -15.92
CA GLN A 60 -3.98 13.17 -15.94
C GLN A 60 -4.41 12.53 -14.62
N VAL A 61 -3.59 11.65 -14.03
CA VAL A 61 -3.84 11.10 -12.68
C VAL A 61 -3.95 12.23 -11.66
N GLY A 62 -3.04 13.21 -11.71
CA GLY A 62 -3.08 14.38 -10.83
C GLY A 62 -4.39 15.17 -10.95
N CYS A 63 -4.85 15.45 -12.17
CA CYS A 63 -6.13 16.15 -12.40
C CYS A 63 -7.34 15.39 -11.85
N MET A 64 -7.38 14.07 -12.03
CA MET A 64 -8.46 13.23 -11.50
C MET A 64 -8.43 13.14 -9.97
N LEU A 65 -7.26 12.98 -9.37
CA LEU A 65 -7.09 12.97 -7.92
C LEU A 65 -7.50 14.30 -7.28
N LEU A 66 -7.18 15.43 -7.94
CA LEU A 66 -7.63 16.74 -7.50
C LEU A 66 -9.16 16.83 -7.50
N SER A 67 -9.81 16.29 -8.54
CA SER A 67 -11.28 16.23 -8.63
C SER A 67 -11.90 15.35 -7.52
N LEU A 68 -11.17 14.33 -7.07
CA LEU A 68 -11.52 13.48 -5.93
C LEU A 68 -11.11 14.07 -4.57
N ARG A 69 -10.62 15.33 -4.54
CA ARG A 69 -10.12 16.03 -3.34
C ARG A 69 -8.92 15.33 -2.67
N ALA A 70 -8.20 14.49 -3.41
CA ALA A 70 -6.98 13.81 -2.97
C ALA A 70 -5.74 14.67 -3.29
N ASN A 71 -5.70 15.88 -2.74
CA ASN A 71 -4.83 16.96 -3.23
C ASN A 71 -3.33 16.69 -3.04
N SER A 72 -2.93 16.04 -1.94
CA SER A 72 -1.53 15.65 -1.71
C SER A 72 -1.03 14.66 -2.76
N LEU A 73 -1.86 13.67 -3.12
CA LEU A 73 -1.56 12.72 -4.17
C LEU A 73 -1.55 13.39 -5.54
N ALA A 74 -2.47 14.34 -5.77
CA ALA A 74 -2.50 15.13 -7.01
C ALA A 74 -1.21 15.92 -7.22
N ILE A 75 -0.74 16.65 -6.20
CA ILE A 75 0.53 17.39 -6.23
C ILE A 75 1.70 16.46 -6.52
N ARG A 76 1.78 15.32 -5.83
CA ARG A 76 2.85 14.34 -6.04
C ARG A 76 2.90 13.87 -7.50
N ARG A 77 1.76 13.55 -8.10
CA ARG A 77 1.66 13.11 -9.50
C ARG A 77 2.00 14.23 -10.49
N TRP A 78 1.69 15.48 -10.15
CA TRP A 78 2.10 16.64 -10.94
C TRP A 78 3.60 16.94 -10.85
N GLN A 79 4.21 16.79 -9.68
CA GLN A 79 5.68 16.87 -9.53
C GLN A 79 6.37 15.76 -10.34
N GLU A 80 5.83 14.54 -10.34
CA GLU A 80 6.31 13.45 -11.18
C GLU A 80 6.23 13.80 -12.68
N ALA A 81 5.10 14.35 -13.13
CA ALA A 81 4.96 14.84 -14.50
C ALA A 81 5.95 15.96 -14.83
N GLN A 82 6.21 16.88 -13.90
CA GLN A 82 7.18 17.97 -14.06
C GLN A 82 8.61 17.43 -14.21
N LEU A 83 9.00 16.43 -13.41
CA LEU A 83 10.29 15.76 -13.54
C LEU A 83 10.43 15.07 -14.90
N GLN A 84 9.41 14.33 -15.34
CA GLN A 84 9.40 13.68 -16.64
C GLN A 84 9.47 14.69 -17.81
N LEU A 85 8.79 15.84 -17.71
CA LEU A 85 8.92 16.92 -18.69
C LEU A 85 10.34 17.50 -18.71
N LYS A 86 10.95 17.71 -17.54
CA LYS A 86 12.32 18.20 -17.42
C LYS A 86 13.33 17.26 -18.06
N ASP A 87 13.15 15.94 -17.90
CA ASP A 87 13.99 14.93 -18.54
C ASP A 87 13.85 14.95 -20.08
N MET A 88 12.69 15.35 -20.59
CA MET A 88 12.46 15.59 -22.02
C MET A 88 12.97 16.97 -22.50
N GLY A 89 13.53 17.80 -21.62
CA GLY A 89 13.93 19.17 -21.93
C GLY A 89 12.76 20.13 -22.17
N ILE A 90 11.57 19.79 -21.67
CA ILE A 90 10.35 20.57 -21.84
C ILE A 90 10.00 21.26 -20.51
N GLN A 91 9.59 22.53 -20.58
CA GLN A 91 9.06 23.27 -19.43
C GLN A 91 7.59 23.62 -19.66
N ASP A 92 6.74 23.42 -18.66
CA ASP A 92 5.33 23.83 -18.68
C ASP A 92 5.03 24.84 -17.58
N SER A 93 5.08 26.14 -17.94
CA SER A 93 4.81 27.23 -16.99
C SER A 93 3.42 27.18 -16.33
N SER A 94 2.42 26.52 -16.92
CA SER A 94 1.12 26.40 -16.29
C SER A 94 1.11 25.32 -15.21
N LEU A 95 1.80 24.19 -15.44
CA LEU A 95 2.01 23.18 -14.41
C LEU A 95 2.84 23.75 -13.26
N ASP A 96 3.94 24.45 -13.58
CA ASP A 96 4.79 25.13 -12.59
C ASP A 96 3.96 26.09 -11.73
N SER A 97 3.17 26.96 -12.36
CA SER A 97 2.29 27.91 -11.63
C SER A 97 1.25 27.21 -10.75
N SER A 98 0.72 26.07 -11.19
CA SER A 98 -0.26 25.30 -10.40
C SER A 98 0.39 24.68 -9.17
N LEU A 99 1.61 24.16 -9.32
CA LEU A 99 2.40 23.61 -8.22
C LEU A 99 2.81 24.70 -7.23
N ASP A 100 3.29 25.86 -7.71
CA ASP A 100 3.68 26.99 -6.88
C ASP A 100 2.50 27.55 -6.06
N LEU A 101 1.29 27.52 -6.64
CA LEU A 101 0.09 27.98 -5.96
C LEU A 101 -0.41 26.95 -4.92
N LEU A 102 -0.52 25.69 -5.31
CA LEU A 102 -1.24 24.69 -4.50
C LEU A 102 -0.33 23.98 -3.49
N ALA A 103 0.93 23.67 -3.83
CA ALA A 103 1.80 22.91 -2.94
C ALA A 103 2.02 23.60 -1.57
N PRO A 104 2.31 24.92 -1.48
CA PRO A 104 2.47 25.58 -0.20
C PRO A 104 1.19 25.61 0.64
N GLU A 105 0.03 25.77 -0.02
CA GLU A 105 -1.26 25.74 0.68
C GLU A 105 -1.51 24.38 1.34
N PHE A 106 -1.24 23.29 0.60
CA PHE A 106 -1.42 21.94 1.13
C PHE A 106 -0.40 21.57 2.19
N GLU A 107 0.86 21.96 2.03
CA GLU A 107 1.88 21.78 3.07
C GLU A 107 1.49 22.50 4.35
N ARG A 108 0.96 23.73 4.25
CA ARG A 108 0.45 24.48 5.40
C ARG A 108 -0.70 23.73 6.10
N VAL A 109 -1.66 23.20 5.34
CA VAL A 109 -2.78 22.41 5.91
C VAL A 109 -2.27 21.13 6.55
N ALA A 110 -1.39 20.39 5.88
CA ALA A 110 -0.79 19.16 6.40
C ALA A 110 0.00 19.41 7.69
N TYR A 111 0.81 20.47 7.71
CA TYR A 111 1.56 20.88 8.90
C TYR A 111 0.65 21.32 10.04
N ALA A 112 -0.43 22.04 9.74
CA ALA A 112 -1.43 22.40 10.75
C ALA A 112 -2.12 21.16 11.34
N VAL A 113 -2.50 20.19 10.50
CA VAL A 113 -3.06 18.91 10.95
C VAL A 113 -2.07 18.13 11.81
N LEU A 114 -0.80 18.05 11.39
CA LEU A 114 0.26 17.37 12.13
C LEU A 114 0.58 18.06 13.46
N THR A 115 0.63 19.39 13.47
CA THR A 115 0.86 20.17 14.70
C THR A 115 -0.29 19.97 15.67
N ARG A 116 -1.52 19.98 15.13
CA ARG A 116 -2.73 19.67 15.90
C ARG A 116 -2.65 18.24 16.43
N SER A 117 -2.33 17.23 15.63
CA SER A 117 -2.31 15.83 16.09
C SER A 117 -1.32 15.59 17.23
N LYS A 118 -0.27 16.40 17.36
CA LYS A 118 0.67 16.35 18.49
C LYS A 118 0.09 16.87 19.81
N THR A 119 -0.92 17.75 19.76
CA THR A 119 -1.56 18.30 20.98
C THR A 119 -2.76 17.49 21.44
N PHE A 120 -3.34 16.67 20.57
CA PHE A 120 -4.42 15.76 20.95
C PHE A 120 -3.84 14.44 21.45
N THR A 121 -4.21 14.03 22.65
CA THR A 121 -4.08 12.63 23.04
C THR A 121 -5.04 11.84 22.15
N PHE A 122 -4.50 11.06 21.21
CA PHE A 122 -5.32 10.20 20.37
C PHE A 122 -6.00 9.15 21.27
N SER A 123 -7.27 9.39 21.58
CA SER A 123 -8.13 8.45 22.28
C SER A 123 -9.13 7.93 21.26
N GLN A 124 -8.82 6.78 20.67
CA GLN A 124 -9.80 6.00 19.93
C GLN A 124 -10.49 5.10 20.96
N PRO A 125 -11.77 5.33 21.30
CA PRO A 125 -12.48 4.41 22.18
C PRO A 125 -12.49 3.03 21.51
N TRP A 126 -12.13 2.00 22.25
CA TRP A 126 -12.22 0.61 21.80
C TRP A 126 -13.65 0.35 21.33
N ARG A 127 -13.83 0.18 20.02
CA ARG A 127 -15.11 -0.25 19.45
C ARG A 127 -15.13 -1.77 19.48
N ASN A 128 -16.27 -2.34 19.87
CA ASN A 128 -16.47 -3.77 19.75
C ASN A 128 -16.35 -4.16 18.27
N SER A 129 -15.59 -5.21 17.96
CA SER A 129 -15.41 -5.74 16.61
C SER A 129 -16.74 -6.02 15.92
N SER A 130 -17.79 -6.39 16.67
CA SER A 130 -19.14 -6.61 16.16
C SER A 130 -19.80 -5.36 15.56
N THR A 131 -19.34 -4.16 15.94
CA THR A 131 -19.85 -2.87 15.45
C THR A 131 -18.97 -2.24 14.38
N HIS A 132 -17.84 -2.88 14.07
CA HIS A 132 -16.91 -2.38 13.07
C HIS A 132 -17.42 -2.80 11.68
N GLU A 133 -17.71 -1.82 10.83
CA GLU A 133 -17.83 -2.07 9.41
C GLU A 133 -16.42 -2.35 8.87
N TYR A 134 -16.06 -3.62 8.81
CA TYR A 134 -14.85 -4.03 8.11
C TYR A 134 -15.02 -3.74 6.62
N PRO A 135 -13.98 -3.26 5.92
CA PRO A 135 -14.02 -3.13 4.47
C PRO A 135 -14.50 -4.46 3.91
N SER A 136 -15.70 -4.48 3.35
CA SER A 136 -16.23 -5.76 2.91
C SER A 136 -15.35 -6.23 1.75
N LEU A 137 -14.91 -7.49 1.86
CA LEU A 137 -14.15 -8.15 0.79
C LEU A 137 -14.95 -8.23 -0.51
N SER A 138 -16.21 -7.76 -0.53
CA SER A 138 -17.03 -7.61 -1.74
C SER A 138 -16.40 -6.72 -2.81
N SER A 139 -15.48 -5.82 -2.43
CA SER A 139 -14.67 -5.02 -3.38
C SER A 139 -13.58 -5.84 -4.08
N LEU A 140 -13.15 -6.97 -3.50
CA LEU A 140 -12.34 -7.96 -4.21
C LEU A 140 -13.28 -8.84 -5.00
N SER A 141 -13.20 -8.77 -6.33
CA SER A 141 -13.94 -9.70 -7.18
C SER A 141 -13.61 -11.13 -6.74
N LEU A 142 -14.61 -12.01 -6.67
CA LEU A 142 -14.43 -13.42 -6.28
C LEU A 142 -13.31 -14.09 -7.10
N SER A 143 -13.14 -13.67 -8.35
CA SER A 143 -12.03 -14.08 -9.22
C SER A 143 -10.64 -13.68 -8.70
N ARG A 144 -10.47 -12.47 -8.18
CA ARG A 144 -9.20 -12.00 -7.59
C ARG A 144 -8.89 -12.73 -6.28
N TYR A 145 -9.90 -12.93 -5.44
CA TYR A 145 -9.75 -13.73 -4.22
C TYR A 145 -9.31 -15.17 -4.53
N ASN A 146 -10.00 -15.84 -5.46
CA ASN A 146 -9.65 -17.19 -5.88
C ASN A 146 -8.27 -17.27 -6.54
N ALA A 147 -7.88 -16.26 -7.35
CA ALA A 147 -6.56 -16.20 -7.93
C ALA A 147 -5.47 -16.04 -6.87
N LEU A 148 -5.69 -15.19 -5.87
CA LEU A 148 -4.78 -15.02 -4.73
C LEU A 148 -4.67 -16.32 -3.93
N ARG A 149 -5.81 -16.95 -3.63
CA ARG A 149 -5.88 -18.24 -2.93
C ARG A 149 -5.15 -19.34 -3.68
N MET A 150 -5.40 -19.53 -4.97
CA MET A 150 -4.71 -20.53 -5.79
C MET A 150 -3.20 -20.25 -5.86
N ARG A 151 -2.79 -18.99 -5.96
CA ARG A 151 -1.37 -18.60 -5.91
C ARG A 151 -0.74 -18.93 -4.56
N TRP A 152 -1.50 -18.81 -3.47
CA TRP A 152 -1.06 -19.18 -2.13
C TRP A 152 -0.95 -20.70 -1.94
N GLU A 153 -1.95 -21.44 -2.39
CA GLU A 153 -1.98 -22.90 -2.35
C GLU A 153 -0.87 -23.52 -3.22
N ALA A 154 -0.56 -22.91 -4.36
CA ALA A 154 0.56 -23.30 -5.22
C ALA A 154 1.94 -22.88 -4.70
N SER A 155 2.01 -22.11 -3.60
CA SER A 155 3.29 -21.67 -3.04
C SER A 155 3.99 -22.83 -2.33
N THR A 156 5.28 -22.99 -2.60
CA THR A 156 6.13 -23.96 -1.89
C THR A 156 6.20 -23.61 -0.40
N ASP A 157 6.39 -24.61 0.45
CA ASP A 157 6.56 -24.39 1.90
C ASP A 157 7.69 -23.40 2.19
N ALA A 158 8.74 -23.38 1.37
CA ALA A 158 9.82 -22.40 1.49
C ALA A 158 9.33 -20.96 1.30
N ILE A 159 8.49 -20.68 0.28
CA ILE A 159 7.92 -19.35 0.04
C ILE A 159 7.00 -18.96 1.19
N ARG A 160 6.14 -19.89 1.64
CA ARG A 160 5.23 -19.68 2.75
C ARG A 160 5.99 -19.32 4.03
N GLN A 161 7.03 -20.08 4.36
CA GLN A 161 7.89 -19.82 5.53
C GLN A 161 8.64 -18.49 5.43
N ARG A 162 9.09 -18.07 4.24
CA ARG A 162 9.69 -16.73 4.04
C ARG A 162 8.67 -15.63 4.31
N TYR A 163 7.46 -15.79 3.80
CA TYR A 163 6.37 -14.84 4.05
C TYR A 163 6.01 -14.75 5.53
N MET A 164 5.85 -15.89 6.23
CA MET A 164 5.53 -15.88 7.66
C MET A 164 6.61 -15.18 8.49
N ARG A 165 7.89 -15.38 8.16
CA ARG A 165 9.01 -14.66 8.78
C ARG A 165 8.94 -13.15 8.51
N ARG A 166 8.65 -12.76 7.28
CA ARG A 166 8.47 -11.34 6.93
C ARG A 166 7.33 -10.71 7.73
N LEU A 167 6.18 -11.37 7.77
CA LEU A 167 5.01 -10.92 8.52
C LEU A 167 5.32 -10.79 10.01
N CYS A 168 5.99 -11.78 10.59
CA CYS A 168 6.40 -11.77 11.99
C CYS A 168 7.29 -10.57 12.33
N ILE A 169 8.26 -10.26 11.47
CA ILE A 169 9.16 -9.11 11.65
C ILE A 169 8.38 -7.79 11.55
N GLU A 170 7.50 -7.66 10.55
CA GLU A 170 6.69 -6.46 10.37
C GLU A 170 5.73 -6.22 11.53
N THR A 171 5.09 -7.26 12.07
CA THR A 171 4.23 -7.15 13.25
C THR A 171 5.01 -6.65 14.46
N VAL A 172 6.19 -7.21 14.74
CA VAL A 172 7.03 -6.75 15.84
C VAL A 172 7.48 -5.29 15.64
N HIS A 173 7.84 -4.89 14.42
CA HIS A 173 8.20 -3.50 14.12
C HIS A 173 7.02 -2.54 14.31
N ILE A 174 5.79 -2.95 13.97
CA ILE A 174 4.58 -2.16 14.19
C ILE A 174 4.26 -2.02 15.68
N GLU A 175 4.51 -3.07 16.47
CA GLU A 175 4.34 -3.07 17.92
C GLU A 175 5.48 -2.37 18.67
N ASP A 176 6.54 -1.93 17.96
CA ASP A 176 7.72 -1.25 18.49
C ASP A 176 8.44 -2.01 19.62
N VAL A 177 8.37 -3.35 19.60
CA VAL A 177 9.03 -4.20 20.62
C VAL A 177 10.56 -4.18 20.42
N PHE A 178 11.00 -4.25 19.17
CA PHE A 178 12.38 -4.03 18.75
C PHE A 178 12.44 -3.66 17.26
N LEU A 179 13.57 -3.07 16.86
CA LEU A 179 13.86 -2.76 15.47
C LEU A 179 15.10 -3.52 15.03
N LEU A 180 15.04 -4.14 13.86
CA LEU A 180 16.16 -4.85 13.24
C LEU A 180 16.83 -4.00 12.18
N SER A 181 18.13 -4.20 11.94
CA SER A 181 18.80 -3.63 10.77
C SER A 181 18.21 -4.20 9.48
N GLU A 182 18.25 -3.43 8.38
CA GLU A 182 17.73 -3.89 7.08
C GLU A 182 18.41 -5.20 6.62
N SER A 183 19.73 -5.31 6.83
CA SER A 183 20.48 -6.53 6.55
C SER A 183 20.03 -7.74 7.37
N SER A 184 19.73 -7.55 8.66
CA SER A 184 19.21 -8.61 9.53
C SER A 184 17.82 -9.05 9.08
N VAL A 185 16.96 -8.10 8.70
CA VAL A 185 15.62 -8.40 8.16
C VAL A 185 15.73 -9.25 6.89
N GLU A 186 16.56 -8.83 5.94
CA GLU A 186 16.72 -9.57 4.68
C GLU A 186 17.24 -10.99 4.93
N GLU A 187 18.26 -11.14 5.78
CA GLU A 187 18.78 -12.47 6.09
C GLU A 187 17.78 -13.34 6.85
N LEU A 188 17.05 -12.81 7.85
CA LEU A 188 16.03 -13.55 8.60
C LEU A 188 14.85 -13.98 7.73
N VAL A 189 14.46 -13.17 6.75
CA VAL A 189 13.42 -13.55 5.78
C VAL A 189 13.88 -14.75 4.95
N HIS A 190 15.14 -14.77 4.52
CA HIS A 190 15.66 -15.82 3.64
C HIS A 190 16.11 -17.07 4.40
N ARG A 191 16.71 -16.92 5.58
CA ARG A 191 17.35 -17.95 6.40
C ARG A 191 16.62 -18.19 7.72
N ARG A 192 16.85 -19.33 8.36
CA ARG A 192 16.23 -19.64 9.66
C ARG A 192 16.60 -18.58 10.71
N VAL A 193 15.72 -18.36 11.68
CA VAL A 193 15.99 -17.44 12.80
C VAL A 193 17.11 -18.02 13.66
N THR A 194 18.27 -17.37 13.65
CA THR A 194 19.47 -17.78 14.40
C THR A 194 20.13 -16.57 15.02
N ASP A 195 20.76 -16.74 16.19
CA ASP A 195 21.36 -15.64 16.97
C ASP A 195 22.39 -14.84 16.18
N SER A 196 23.16 -15.50 15.30
CA SER A 196 24.22 -14.88 14.50
C SER A 196 23.73 -13.89 13.44
N VAL A 197 22.44 -13.90 13.11
CA VAL A 197 21.84 -13.09 12.05
C VAL A 197 21.09 -11.89 12.64
N ILE A 198 20.81 -11.90 13.94
CA ILE A 198 20.02 -10.88 14.61
C ILE A 198 20.90 -9.68 14.94
N VAL A 199 20.66 -8.58 14.24
CA VAL A 199 21.32 -7.29 14.49
C VAL A 199 20.24 -6.26 14.75
N ALA A 200 20.12 -5.83 16.00
CA ALA A 200 19.20 -4.77 16.37
C ALA A 200 19.66 -3.43 15.76
N ALA A 201 18.71 -2.63 15.30
CA ALA A 201 18.98 -1.26 14.87
C ALA A 201 19.37 -0.40 16.09
N PRO A 202 20.21 0.65 15.92
CA PRO A 202 20.68 1.48 17.03
C PRO A 202 19.57 2.11 17.88
N GLN A 203 18.43 2.38 17.26
CA GLN A 203 17.25 2.97 17.89
C GLN A 203 16.32 1.96 18.57
N SER A 204 16.63 0.66 18.52
CA SER A 204 15.78 -0.39 19.09
C SER A 204 15.72 -0.29 20.62
N ALA A 205 14.55 -0.49 21.22
CA ALA A 205 14.44 -0.57 22.68
C ALA A 205 15.13 -1.84 23.24
N LEU A 206 15.08 -2.95 22.51
CA LEU A 206 15.65 -4.24 22.89
C LEU A 206 16.80 -4.61 21.94
N HIS A 207 17.96 -4.91 22.53
CA HIS A 207 19.19 -5.23 21.80
C HIS A 207 19.70 -6.66 22.02
N SER A 208 19.06 -7.44 22.90
CA SER A 208 19.49 -8.81 23.22
C SER A 208 19.08 -9.77 22.10
N PRO A 209 20.03 -10.36 21.34
CA PRO A 209 19.71 -11.23 20.21
C PRO A 209 18.91 -12.48 20.61
N GLU A 210 19.23 -13.06 21.76
CA GLU A 210 18.54 -14.22 22.32
C GLU A 210 17.05 -13.91 22.61
N LYS A 211 16.77 -12.77 23.26
CA LYS A 211 15.38 -12.35 23.54
C LYS A 211 14.61 -12.10 22.25
N ILE A 212 15.25 -11.42 21.29
CA ILE A 212 14.67 -11.15 19.96
C ILE A 212 14.35 -12.48 19.25
N LYS A 213 15.27 -13.44 19.26
CA LYS A 213 15.06 -14.78 18.70
C LYS A 213 13.87 -15.48 19.32
N ASN A 214 13.75 -15.46 20.65
CA ASN A 214 12.65 -16.11 21.35
C ASN A 214 11.32 -15.48 20.95
N ILE A 215 11.22 -14.14 20.93
CA ILE A 215 10.02 -13.43 20.48
C ILE A 215 9.66 -13.82 19.04
N LEU A 216 10.63 -13.79 18.11
CA LEU A 216 10.38 -14.18 16.72
C LEU A 216 9.93 -15.64 16.59
N THR A 217 10.52 -16.54 17.39
CA THR A 217 10.20 -17.97 17.37
C THR A 217 8.79 -18.22 17.90
N ASP A 218 8.42 -17.58 19.01
CA ASP A 218 7.09 -17.69 19.61
C ASP A 218 6.01 -17.13 18.67
N THR A 219 6.26 -15.96 18.07
CA THR A 219 5.33 -15.36 17.09
C THR A 219 5.18 -16.22 15.85
N LEU A 220 6.26 -16.81 15.34
CA LEU A 220 6.20 -17.76 14.22
C LEU A 220 5.42 -19.03 14.58
N ALA A 221 5.59 -19.56 15.79
CA ALA A 221 4.84 -20.72 16.27
C ALA A 221 3.33 -20.41 16.40
N ALA A 222 2.98 -19.22 16.90
CA ALA A 222 1.60 -18.75 16.97
C ALA A 222 0.97 -18.65 15.58
N TYR A 223 1.70 -18.09 14.63
CA TYR A 223 1.28 -18.02 13.22
C TYR A 223 1.11 -19.39 12.57
N GLN A 224 2.02 -20.33 12.83
CA GLN A 224 1.87 -21.69 12.34
C GLN A 224 0.60 -22.33 12.91
N SER A 225 0.33 -22.12 14.21
CA SER A 225 -0.89 -22.62 14.87
C SER A 225 -2.17 -22.06 14.21
N VAL A 226 -2.18 -20.77 13.85
CA VAL A 226 -3.30 -20.16 13.13
C VAL A 226 -3.47 -20.75 11.72
N LEU A 227 -2.37 -21.03 11.02
CA LEU A 227 -2.44 -21.67 9.71
C LEU A 227 -2.97 -23.10 9.79
N ASP A 228 -2.52 -23.87 10.77
CA ASP A 228 -2.97 -25.24 10.99
C ASP A 228 -4.48 -25.26 11.31
N LEU A 229 -4.93 -24.31 12.13
CA LEU A 229 -6.35 -24.10 12.45
C LEU A 229 -7.19 -23.68 11.24
N ALA A 230 -6.63 -22.86 10.35
CA ALA A 230 -7.30 -22.43 9.13
C ALA A 230 -7.41 -23.59 8.11
N ALA A 231 -6.44 -24.50 8.12
CA ALA A 231 -6.45 -25.70 7.29
C ALA A 231 -7.45 -26.75 7.80
N ASP A 232 -7.58 -26.88 9.12
CA ASP A 232 -8.56 -27.74 9.78
C ASP A 232 -9.33 -27.01 10.89
N PRO A 233 -10.43 -26.32 10.55
CA PRO A 233 -11.26 -25.64 11.54
C PRO A 233 -11.92 -26.57 12.56
N SER A 234 -11.98 -27.89 12.29
CA SER A 234 -12.61 -28.85 13.20
C SER A 234 -11.83 -29.01 14.52
N ALA A 235 -10.53 -28.68 14.52
CA ALA A 235 -9.69 -28.63 15.71
C ALA A 235 -10.19 -27.62 16.77
N LEU A 236 -11.01 -26.62 16.39
CA LEU A 236 -11.68 -25.71 17.34
C LEU A 236 -12.89 -26.34 18.04
N ILE A 237 -13.50 -27.37 17.46
CA ILE A 237 -14.79 -27.93 17.89
C ILE A 237 -14.61 -29.00 18.97
N GLU A 238 -13.49 -29.74 18.95
CA GLU A 238 -13.23 -30.84 19.87
C GLU A 238 -13.02 -30.45 21.36
N PRO A 239 -12.33 -29.35 21.74
CA PRO A 239 -12.15 -29.05 23.16
C PRO A 239 -13.44 -28.57 23.85
N ALA A 240 -14.44 -28.07 23.10
CA ALA A 240 -15.70 -27.62 23.68
C ALA A 240 -16.58 -28.80 24.15
N SER A 241 -16.53 -29.95 23.48
CA SER A 241 -17.36 -31.12 23.82
C SER A 241 -16.80 -31.92 25.00
N ALA A 242 -15.48 -31.93 25.20
CA ALA A 242 -14.85 -32.51 26.40
C ALA A 242 -15.12 -31.72 27.69
N LEU A 243 -15.26 -30.39 27.59
CA LEU A 243 -15.54 -29.52 28.76
C LEU A 243 -17.01 -29.57 29.20
N PHE A 244 -17.95 -29.90 28.29
CA PHE A 244 -19.37 -30.06 28.61
C PHE A 244 -19.78 -31.46 29.09
N MET A 245 -18.93 -32.47 28.95
CA MET A 245 -19.17 -33.81 29.53
C MET A 245 -18.59 -33.99 30.95
N ALA A 246 -17.90 -32.97 31.47
CA ALA A 246 -17.29 -32.99 32.81
C ALA A 246 -18.13 -32.24 33.88
N PHE A 247 -19.34 -31.78 33.52
CA PHE A 247 -20.34 -31.18 34.40
C PHE A 247 -21.68 -31.90 34.25
#